data_AF-A0A926PDJ3-F1
#
_entry.id   AF-A0A926PDJ3-F1
#
_cell.length_a   1.000
_cell.length_b   1.000
_cell.length_c   1.000
_cell.angle_alpha   90.00
_cell.angle_beta   90.00
_cell.angle_gamma   90.00
#
_symmetry.space_group_name_H-M   'P 1'
#
loop_
_entity.id
_entity.type
_entity.pdbx_description
1 polymer ?
#
loop_
_entity_poly.entity_id
_entity_poly.type
_entity_poly.pdbx_seq_one_letter_code
_entity_poly.pdbx_strand_id
1 'polypeptide(L)'
;MLEAAHIYPYRGNDTHKVGNGLLLRSDLHTLFDLYLLTIHPKTKRVYLAPELRSTEYGELNGKRLNLPQDRSLWPYEESLAWHYKQCEWVNDKPNISF
;
A
#
# COMPACT_ATOMS: atom_id res chain seq x y z
N MET A 1 7.56 -17.25 3.80
CA MET A 1 7.99 -16.19 4.73
C MET A 1 7.08 -14.98 4.52
N LEU A 2 6.48 -14.47 5.59
CA LEU A 2 5.80 -13.17 5.61
C LEU A 2 6.80 -12.17 6.17
N GLU A 3 7.03 -11.05 5.50
CA GLU A 3 7.86 -9.96 6.00
C GLU A 3 7.03 -8.69 6.10
N ALA A 4 7.16 -7.98 7.21
CA ALA A 4 6.44 -6.74 7.43
C ALA A 4 7.01 -5.65 6.51
N ALA A 5 6.19 -5.19 5.57
CA ALA A 5 6.48 -4.03 4.75
C ALA A 5 6.34 -2.76 5.58
N HIS A 6 7.46 -2.10 5.90
CA HIS A 6 7.41 -0.77 6.51
C HIS A 6 7.18 0.27 5.42
N ILE A 7 6.05 0.98 5.48
CA ILE A 7 5.64 1.99 4.49
C ILE A 7 6.53 3.26 4.54
N TYR A 8 7.42 3.39 5.53
CA TYR A 8 8.29 4.56 5.73
C TYR A 8 9.70 4.18 6.24
N PRO A 9 10.78 4.84 5.75
CA PRO A 9 12.08 4.77 6.38
C PRO A 9 12.09 5.58 7.69
N TYR A 10 12.57 4.90 8.73
CA TYR A 10 12.65 5.27 10.14
C TYR A 10 13.23 6.68 10.38
N ARG A 11 12.47 7.58 11.02
CA ARG A 11 12.97 8.83 11.63
C ARG A 11 12.33 9.06 12.98
N GLY A 12 13.03 8.64 14.03
CA GLY A 12 12.85 9.18 15.38
C GLY A 12 11.84 8.45 16.25
N ASN A 13 12.24 8.32 17.51
CA ASN A 13 11.56 7.65 18.60
C ASN A 13 10.24 8.33 18.97
N ASP A 14 9.12 7.89 18.41
CA ASP A 14 7.84 7.95 19.11
C ASP A 14 6.73 7.08 18.50
N THR A 15 6.06 6.35 19.38
CA THR A 15 4.80 5.60 19.21
C THR A 15 4.80 4.38 18.27
N HIS A 16 4.70 3.21 18.89
CA HIS A 16 4.03 2.03 18.33
C HIS A 16 2.67 2.42 17.71
N LYS A 17 2.61 2.64 16.39
CA LYS A 17 1.35 2.86 15.66
C LYS A 17 1.11 1.68 14.73
N VAL A 18 0.31 0.73 15.20
CA VAL A 18 -0.06 -0.50 14.50
C VAL A 18 -0.73 -0.21 13.14
N GLY A 19 -1.27 0.99 12.92
CA GLY A 19 -1.81 1.47 11.64
C GLY A 19 -0.79 1.91 10.57
N ASN A 20 0.52 1.75 10.78
CA ASN A 20 1.57 2.07 9.79
C ASN A 20 2.19 0.86 9.09
N GLY A 21 1.78 -0.37 9.45
CA GLY A 21 2.28 -1.59 8.85
C GLY A 21 1.25 -2.25 7.95
N LEU A 22 1.58 -2.47 6.69
CA LEU A 22 0.91 -3.50 5.89
C LEU A 22 1.74 -4.77 6.02
N LEU A 23 1.13 -5.84 6.55
CA LEU A 23 1.75 -7.16 6.50
C LEU A 23 1.58 -7.69 5.07
N LEU A 24 2.65 -7.64 4.29
CA LEU A 24 2.69 -8.12 2.92
C LEU A 24 3.54 -9.40 2.84
N ARG A 25 3.35 -10.17 1.78
CA ARG A 25 4.34 -11.20 1.41
C ARG A 25 5.62 -10.47 0.96
N SER A 26 6.81 -11.02 1.23
CA SER A 26 8.11 -10.36 0.97
C SER A 26 8.28 -9.82 -0.45
N ASP A 27 7.74 -10.53 -1.44
CA ASP A 27 7.73 -10.11 -2.83
C ASP A 27 6.80 -8.92 -3.08
N LEU A 28 5.59 -8.94 -2.52
CA LEU A 28 4.65 -7.82 -2.58
C LEU A 28 5.20 -6.59 -1.85
N HIS A 29 5.96 -6.79 -0.77
CA HIS A 29 6.67 -5.70 -0.11
C HIS A 29 7.69 -5.06 -1.04
N THR A 30 8.52 -5.87 -1.72
CA THR A 30 9.47 -5.37 -2.71
C THR A 30 8.76 -4.58 -3.83
N LEU A 31 7.65 -5.10 -4.36
CA LEU A 31 6.88 -4.41 -5.40
C LEU A 31 6.26 -3.10 -4.89
N PHE A 32 5.86 -3.05 -3.62
CA PHE A 32 5.34 -1.85 -2.99
C PHE A 32 6.44 -0.79 -2.86
N ASP A 33 7.60 -1.15 -2.31
CA ASP A 33 8.75 -0.24 -2.15
C ASP A 33 9.29 0.30 -3.48
N LEU A 34 9.19 -0.49 -4.56
CA LEU A 34 9.55 -0.08 -5.92
C LEU A 34 8.48 0.76 -6.62
N TYR A 35 7.38 1.10 -5.93
CA TYR A 35 6.22 1.81 -6.49
C TYR A 35 5.56 1.09 -7.68
N LEU A 36 5.69 -0.23 -7.76
CA LEU A 36 5.04 -1.06 -8.78
C LEU A 36 3.71 -1.65 -8.29
N LEU A 37 3.49 -1.68 -6.98
CA LEU A 37 2.24 -2.03 -6.32
C LEU A 37 1.84 -0.91 -5.37
N THR A 38 0.56 -0.53 -5.37
CA THR A 38 0.04 0.42 -4.38
C THR A 38 -1.37 0.06 -3.95
N ILE A 39 -1.89 0.74 -2.92
CA ILE A 39 -3.24 0.55 -2.42
C ILE A 39 -3.96 1.89 -2.43
N HIS A 40 -5.14 1.91 -3.04
CA HIS A 40 -5.97 3.10 -3.08
C HIS A 40 -6.38 3.51 -1.66
N PRO A 41 -6.15 4.77 -1.22
CA PRO A 41 -6.30 5.18 0.17
C PRO A 41 -7.73 5.02 0.71
N LYS A 42 -8.76 5.36 -0.09
CA LYS A 42 -10.17 5.25 0.33
C LYS A 42 -10.77 3.85 0.16
N THR A 43 -10.64 3.27 -1.04
CA THR A 43 -11.28 1.98 -1.36
C THR A 43 -10.52 0.77 -0.82
N LYS A 44 -9.24 0.96 -0.45
CA LYS A 44 -8.32 -0.10 -0.01
C LYS A 44 -8.17 -1.22 -1.05
N ARG A 45 -8.28 -0.86 -2.33
CA ARG A 45 -8.04 -1.75 -3.47
C ARG A 45 -6.57 -1.71 -3.88
N VAL A 46 -6.02 -2.86 -4.25
CA VAL A 46 -4.67 -2.99 -4.79
C VAL A 46 -4.66 -2.51 -6.24
N TYR A 47 -3.62 -1.78 -6.60
CA TYR A 47 -3.34 -1.34 -7.97
C TYR A 47 -1.92 -1.77 -8.34
N LEU A 48 -1.75 -2.22 -9.58
CA LEU A 48 -0.46 -2.63 -10.13
C LEU A 48 -0.05 -1.78 -11.32
N ALA A 49 1.26 -1.54 -11.41
CA ALA A 49 1.91 -0.98 -12.58
C ALA A 49 1.52 -1.79 -13.83
N PRO A 50 1.34 -1.15 -14.99
CA PRO A 50 0.88 -1.83 -16.21
C PRO A 50 1.66 -3.10 -16.55
N GLU A 51 2.98 -3.06 -16.37
CA GLU A 51 3.91 -4.17 -16.65
C GLU A 51 3.67 -5.41 -15.78
N LEU A 52 3.14 -5.25 -14.56
CA LEU A 52 2.85 -6.36 -13.65
C LEU A 52 1.49 -7.02 -13.93
N ARG A 53 0.60 -6.37 -14.70
CA ARG A 53 -0.78 -6.87 -14.89
C ARG A 53 -0.84 -8.15 -15.72
N SER A 54 0.14 -8.39 -16.57
CA SER A 54 0.28 -9.61 -17.38
C SER A 54 1.11 -10.71 -16.70
N THR A 55 1.55 -10.48 -15.46
CA THR A 55 2.32 -11.45 -14.66
C THR A 55 1.42 -12.22 -13.70
N GLU A 56 1.99 -13.13 -12.91
CA GLU A 56 1.29 -13.82 -11.82
C GLU A 56 0.65 -12.86 -10.80
N TYR A 57 1.19 -11.65 -10.65
CA TYR A 57 0.63 -10.64 -9.75
C TYR A 57 -0.67 -10.03 -10.29
N GLY A 58 -0.95 -10.15 -11.58
CA GLY A 58 -2.09 -9.51 -12.25
C GLY A 58 -3.44 -9.79 -11.56
N GLU A 59 -3.59 -10.98 -10.97
CA GLU A 59 -4.78 -11.36 -10.21
C GLU A 59 -5.02 -10.53 -8.95
N LEU A 60 -4.01 -9.82 -8.44
CA LEU A 60 -4.12 -8.93 -7.29
C LEU A 60 -4.72 -7.58 -7.67
N ASN A 61 -4.61 -7.16 -8.93
CA ASN A 61 -5.08 -5.86 -9.37
C ASN A 61 -6.60 -5.72 -9.17
N GLY A 62 -7.02 -4.66 -8.48
CA GLY A 62 -8.42 -4.39 -8.14
C GLY A 62 -8.97 -5.17 -6.94
N LYS A 63 -8.23 -6.16 -6.38
CA LYS A 63 -8.65 -6.86 -5.16
C LYS A 63 -8.62 -5.90 -3.98
N ARG A 64 -9.59 -6.04 -3.08
CA ARG A 64 -9.64 -5.28 -1.82
C ARG A 64 -8.79 -5.97 -0.77
N LEU A 65 -8.07 -5.20 0.04
CA LEU A 65 -7.36 -5.75 1.20
C LEU A 65 -8.34 -6.46 2.14
N ASN A 66 -7.90 -7.61 2.66
CA ASN A 66 -8.56 -8.24 3.78
C ASN A 66 -8.13 -7.50 5.05
N LEU A 67 -9.00 -6.65 5.57
CA LEU A 67 -8.72 -5.81 6.73
C LEU A 67 -9.35 -6.41 7.99
N PRO A 68 -8.71 -6.26 9.15
CA PRO A 68 -9.29 -6.70 10.41
C PRO A 68 -10.60 -5.95 10.70
N GLN A 69 -11.45 -6.55 11.53
CA GLN A 69 -12.69 -5.89 11.97
C GLN A 69 -12.38 -4.61 12.77
N ASP A 70 -11.29 -4.62 13.53
CA ASP A 70 -10.81 -3.45 14.26
C ASP A 70 -10.18 -2.43 13.30
N ARG A 71 -10.83 -1.28 13.17
CA ARG A 71 -10.38 -0.17 12.32
C ARG A 71 -9.13 0.53 12.82
N SER A 72 -8.80 0.41 14.12
CA SER A 72 -7.57 1.00 14.67
C SER A 72 -6.30 0.35 14.10
N LEU A 73 -6.44 -0.86 13.56
CA LEU A 73 -5.37 -1.63 12.92
C LEU A 73 -5.28 -1.37 11.41
N TRP A 74 -6.14 -0.51 10.86
CA TRP A 74 -6.13 -0.23 9.43
C TRP A 74 -4.95 0.67 9.06
N PRO A 75 -4.41 0.53 7.83
CA PRO A 75 -3.42 1.45 7.32
C PRO A 75 -4.01 2.86 7.22
N TYR A 76 -3.29 3.85 7.77
CA TYR A 76 -3.69 5.26 7.68
C TYR A 76 -3.87 5.69 6.23
N GLU A 77 -4.94 6.45 5.98
CA GLU A 77 -5.28 6.91 4.63
C GLU A 77 -4.21 7.84 4.07
N GLU A 78 -3.62 8.67 4.93
CA GLU A 78 -2.58 9.62 4.61
C GLU A 78 -1.30 8.92 4.15
N SER A 79 -0.90 7.83 4.84
CA SER A 79 0.27 7.03 4.47
C SER A 79 0.06 6.36 3.11
N LEU A 80 -1.11 5.76 2.87
CA LEU A 80 -1.46 5.18 1.58
C LEU A 80 -1.53 6.24 0.48
N ALA A 81 -2.10 7.40 0.77
CA ALA A 81 -2.23 8.51 -0.17
C ALA A 81 -0.86 9.04 -0.62
N TRP A 82 0.07 9.20 0.32
CA TRP A 82 1.42 9.64 0.02
C TRP A 82 2.13 8.63 -0.91
N HIS A 83 2.05 7.33 -0.59
CA HIS A 83 2.63 6.26 -1.40
C HIS A 83 2.00 6.20 -2.80
N TYR A 84 0.67 6.24 -2.86
CA TYR A 84 -0.10 6.23 -4.11
C TYR A 84 0.27 7.39 -5.04
N LYS A 85 0.65 8.55 -4.51
CA LYS A 85 1.12 9.70 -5.32
C LYS A 85 2.47 9.45 -5.99
N GLN A 86 3.34 8.61 -5.41
CA GLN A 86 4.64 8.24 -6.00
C GLN A 86 4.48 7.31 -7.22
N CYS A 87 3.35 6.62 -7.32
CA CYS A 87 3.04 5.73 -8.45
C CYS A 87 2.54 6.54 -9.65
N GLU A 88 3.46 6.98 -10.52
CA GLU A 88 3.16 7.86 -11.66
C GLU A 88 2.21 7.24 -12.70
N TRP A 89 2.20 5.92 -12.81
CA TRP A 89 1.36 5.15 -13.71
C TRP A 89 -0.12 5.08 -13.27
N VAL A 90 -0.46 5.66 -12.11
CA VAL A 90 -1.84 5.72 -11.64
C VAL A 90 -2.51 7.01 -12.11
N ASN A 91 -3.47 6.87 -13.02
CA ASN A 91 -4.22 8.00 -13.60
C ASN A 91 -5.39 8.49 -12.72
N ASP A 92 -5.83 7.68 -11.76
CA ASP A 92 -6.90 8.02 -10.82
C ASP A 92 -6.29 8.56 -9.51
N LYS A 93 -5.62 9.72 -9.58
CA LYS A 93 -5.04 10.36 -8.40
C LYS A 93 -6.17 11.00 -7.58
N PRO A 94 -6.41 10.57 -6.35
CA PRO A 94 -7.43 11.20 -5.52
C PRO A 94 -7.05 12.67 -5.27
N ASN A 95 -8.02 13.57 -5.45
CA ASN A 95 -7.91 14.96 -4.97
C ASN A 95 -7.82 14.91 -3.44
N ILE A 96 -6.60 14.88 -2.93
CA ILE A 96 -6.29 14.92 -1.49
C ILE A 96 -5.62 16.27 -1.26
N SER A 97 -6.45 17.23 -0.85
CA SER A 97 -6.03 18.50 -0.26
C SER A 97 -5.37 18.18 1.09
N PHE A 98 -4.11 18.57 1.27
CA PHE A 98 -3.48 18.63 2.57
C PHE A 98 -3.73 20.00 3.19
#